data_AF-H3H937-F1
#
_entry.id   AF-H3H937-F1
#
_cell.length_a   1.000
_cell.length_b   1.000
_cell.length_c   1.000
_cell.angle_alpha   90.00
_cell.angle_beta   90.00
_cell.angle_gamma   90.00
#
_symmetry.space_group_name_H-M   'P 1'
#
loop_
_entity.id
_entity.type
_entity.pdbx_description
1 polymer ?
#
loop_
_entity_poly.entity_id
_entity_poly.type
_entity_poly.pdbx_seq_one_letter_code
_entity_poly.pdbx_strand_id
1 'polypeptide(L)'
;MTADEVVLLCALLDDAGCSEAMVLAVVALYCSPVERPVVPNIRFCLTATTDVDVEFDFRFDLAGILQLASLFELPEWVITKHRDRVHKTEALCILLYHLSYPKRLADMRKTFGRSEGALSRIFLHMGKVTLLYALGRWHIILTLY
;
A
#
# COMPACT_ATOMS: atom_id res chain seq x y z
N MET A 1 30.10 -10.38 -3.54
CA MET A 1 30.49 -9.22 -4.35
C MET A 1 29.46 -8.14 -4.14
N THR A 2 29.87 -6.92 -3.82
CA THR A 2 28.95 -5.79 -3.69
C THR A 2 28.45 -5.36 -5.08
N ALA A 3 27.33 -4.63 -5.14
CA ALA A 3 26.77 -4.16 -6.42
C ALA A 3 27.82 -3.38 -7.25
N ASP A 4 28.68 -2.64 -6.55
CA ASP A 4 29.75 -1.83 -7.14
C ASP A 4 30.82 -2.70 -7.82
N GLU A 5 31.15 -3.86 -7.25
CA GLU A 5 32.10 -4.81 -7.83
C GLU A 5 31.55 -5.51 -9.08
N VAL A 6 30.23 -5.75 -9.13
CA VAL A 6 29.57 -6.36 -10.31
C VAL A 6 29.53 -5.37 -11.47
N VAL A 7 29.26 -4.09 -11.20
CA VAL A 7 29.30 -3.02 -12.22
C VAL A 7 30.72 -2.86 -12.78
N LEU A 8 31.73 -2.88 -11.90
CA LEU A 8 33.13 -2.82 -12.32
C LEU A 8 33.52 -4.03 -13.20
N LEU A 9 33.07 -5.24 -12.84
CA LEU A 9 33.31 -6.44 -13.64
C LEU A 9 32.63 -6.35 -15.02
N CYS A 10 31.41 -5.81 -15.11
CA CYS A 10 30.71 -5.61 -16.37
C CYS A 10 31.42 -4.60 -17.27
N ALA A 11 31.84 -3.46 -16.72
CA ALA A 11 32.59 -2.44 -17.46
C ALA A 11 33.92 -2.97 -18.01
N LEU A 12 34.64 -3.80 -17.24
CA LEU A 12 35.87 -4.45 -17.68
C LEU A 12 35.64 -5.48 -18.81
N LEU A 13 34.48 -6.15 -18.80
CA LEU A 13 34.10 -7.10 -19.86
C LEU A 13 33.66 -6.38 -21.14
N ASP A 14 33.00 -5.23 -21.02
CA ASP A 14 32.66 -4.35 -22.15
C ASP A 14 33.94 -3.79 -22.81
N ASP A 15 34.90 -3.30 -22.02
CA ASP A 15 36.20 -2.81 -22.52
C ASP A 15 37.06 -3.92 -23.15
N ALA A 16 36.88 -5.17 -22.73
CA ALA A 16 37.53 -6.34 -23.32
C ALA A 16 36.89 -6.81 -24.64
N GLY A 17 35.80 -6.16 -25.09
CA GLY A 17 35.08 -6.54 -26.30
C GLY A 17 34.29 -7.85 -26.17
N CYS A 18 33.92 -8.24 -24.94
CA CYS A 18 33.04 -9.40 -24.74
C CYS A 18 31.67 -9.14 -25.35
N SER A 19 31.02 -10.20 -25.86
CA SER A 19 29.66 -10.09 -26.39
C SER A 19 28.68 -9.64 -25.30
N GLU A 20 27.70 -8.80 -25.65
CA GLU A 20 26.63 -8.36 -24.73
C GLU A 20 25.95 -9.54 -23.97
N ALA A 21 25.83 -10.70 -24.63
CA ALA A 21 25.29 -11.92 -24.02
C ALA A 21 26.10 -12.42 -22.82
N MET A 22 27.43 -12.26 -22.85
CA MET A 22 28.32 -12.65 -21.76
C MET A 22 28.17 -11.69 -20.56
N VAL A 23 28.08 -10.39 -20.83
CA VAL A 23 27.85 -9.36 -19.81
C VAL A 23 26.50 -9.57 -19.13
N LEU A 24 25.44 -9.83 -19.91
CA LEU A 24 24.11 -10.18 -19.38
C LEU A 24 24.11 -11.47 -18.56
N ALA A 25 24.85 -12.49 -18.98
CA ALA A 25 24.97 -13.75 -18.23
C ALA A 25 25.66 -13.54 -16.88
N VAL A 26 26.72 -12.74 -16.84
CA VAL A 26 27.43 -12.36 -15.61
C VAL A 26 26.50 -11.56 -14.69
N VAL A 27 25.79 -10.56 -15.21
CA VAL A 27 24.79 -9.81 -14.42
C VAL A 27 23.72 -10.75 -13.87
N ALA A 28 23.21 -11.71 -14.65
CA ALA A 28 22.20 -12.66 -14.18
C ALA A 28 22.72 -13.64 -13.11
N LEU A 29 24.00 -14.03 -13.19
CA LEU A 29 24.66 -14.91 -12.21
C LEU A 29 24.89 -14.20 -10.86
N TYR A 30 25.26 -12.92 -10.89
CA TYR A 30 25.62 -12.17 -9.68
C TYR A 30 24.49 -11.32 -9.12
N CYS A 31 23.56 -10.87 -9.95
CA CYS A 31 22.32 -10.25 -9.51
C CYS A 31 21.33 -11.38 -9.20
N SER A 32 21.44 -11.93 -7.98
CA SER A 32 20.48 -12.91 -7.49
C SER A 32 19.06 -12.38 -7.73
N PRO A 33 18.16 -13.16 -8.35
CA PRO A 33 16.81 -12.69 -8.62
C PRO A 33 16.18 -12.28 -7.28
N VAL A 34 15.88 -10.99 -7.13
CA VAL A 34 15.21 -10.47 -5.93
C VAL A 34 13.91 -11.24 -5.78
N GLU A 35 13.83 -12.11 -4.76
CA GLU A 35 12.63 -12.88 -4.47
C GLU A 35 11.48 -11.90 -4.21
N ARG A 36 10.54 -11.85 -5.14
CA ARG A 36 9.39 -10.97 -5.02
C ARG A 36 8.40 -11.60 -4.05
N PRO A 37 7.95 -10.86 -3.01
CA PRO A 37 6.96 -11.40 -2.10
C PRO A 37 5.66 -11.71 -2.85
N VAL A 38 5.16 -12.94 -2.73
CA VAL A 38 3.89 -13.34 -3.34
C VAL A 38 2.75 -12.48 -2.75
N VAL A 39 1.94 -11.88 -3.61
CA VAL A 39 0.74 -11.16 -3.19
C VAL A 39 -0.38 -12.18 -3.07
N PRO A 40 -0.89 -12.44 -1.86
CA PRO A 40 -1.93 -13.45 -1.69
C PRO A 40 -3.25 -12.93 -2.28
N ASN A 41 -3.99 -13.81 -2.95
CA ASN A 41 -5.29 -13.46 -3.54
C ASN A 41 -6.39 -13.50 -2.47
N ILE A 42 -6.35 -12.52 -1.56
CA ILE A 42 -7.31 -12.37 -0.47
C ILE A 42 -8.25 -11.22 -0.80
N ARG A 43 -9.55 -11.45 -0.61
CA ARG A 43 -10.57 -10.40 -0.69
C ARG A 43 -10.98 -10.03 0.72
N PHE A 44 -10.55 -8.86 1.17
CA PHE A 44 -10.92 -8.36 2.49
C PHE A 44 -12.44 -8.15 2.57
N CYS A 45 -13.05 -8.70 3.62
CA CYS A 45 -14.48 -8.56 3.87
C CYS A 45 -14.69 -8.19 5.33
N LEU A 46 -15.08 -6.95 5.58
CA LEU A 46 -15.25 -6.42 6.93
C LEU A 46 -16.34 -7.17 7.72
N THR A 47 -17.43 -7.58 7.05
CA THR A 47 -18.55 -8.28 7.70
C THR A 47 -18.27 -9.74 8.04
N ALA A 48 -17.14 -10.29 7.57
CA ALA A 48 -16.72 -11.65 7.90
C ALA A 48 -15.92 -11.70 9.21
N THR A 49 -15.53 -10.55 9.77
CA THR A 49 -14.70 -10.43 10.97
C THR A 49 -15.58 -10.23 12.21
N THR A 50 -15.14 -10.72 13.38
CA THR A 50 -15.87 -10.51 14.65
C THR A 50 -15.63 -9.11 15.20
N ASP A 51 -16.58 -8.57 15.94
CA ASP A 51 -16.49 -7.20 16.46
C ASP A 51 -15.28 -6.99 17.39
N VAL A 52 -14.92 -8.01 18.17
CA VAL A 52 -13.74 -8.01 19.06
C VAL A 52 -12.45 -7.87 18.27
N ASP A 53 -12.32 -8.59 17.15
CA ASP A 53 -11.14 -8.50 16.29
C ASP A 53 -11.08 -7.14 15.58
N VAL A 54 -12.23 -6.63 15.13
CA VAL A 54 -12.34 -5.32 14.46
C VAL A 54 -11.93 -4.20 15.42
N GLU A 55 -12.39 -4.23 16.66
CA GLU A 55 -12.02 -3.24 17.67
C GLU A 55 -10.52 -3.31 18.01
N PHE A 56 -9.96 -4.51 18.12
CA PHE A 56 -8.54 -4.70 18.37
C PHE A 56 -7.66 -4.14 17.23
N ASP A 57 -8.04 -4.41 15.98
CA ASP A 57 -7.25 -4.06 14.81
C ASP A 57 -7.41 -2.60 14.35
N PHE A 58 -8.64 -2.08 14.39
CA PHE A 58 -8.99 -0.76 13.86
C PHE A 58 -9.31 0.29 14.92
N ARG A 59 -9.46 -0.11 16.21
CA ARG A 59 -9.90 0.76 17.33
C ARG A 59 -11.35 1.23 17.26
N PHE A 60 -12.13 0.67 16.35
CA PHE A 60 -13.55 0.96 16.17
C PHE A 60 -14.31 -0.35 16.06
N ASP A 61 -15.55 -0.36 16.51
CA ASP A 61 -16.51 -1.43 16.28
C ASP A 61 -16.95 -1.47 14.80
N LEU A 62 -17.58 -2.57 14.40
CA LEU A 62 -18.09 -2.74 13.04
C LEU A 62 -19.05 -1.61 12.65
N ALA A 63 -19.94 -1.20 13.55
CA ALA A 63 -20.90 -0.14 13.28
C ALA A 63 -20.20 1.22 13.18
N GLY A 64 -19.22 1.51 14.05
CA GLY A 64 -18.39 2.70 13.98
C GLY A 64 -17.64 2.85 12.66
N ILE A 65 -17.08 1.77 12.11
CA ILE A 65 -16.41 1.82 10.79
C ILE A 65 -17.41 2.14 9.67
N LEU A 66 -18.61 1.54 9.70
CA LEU A 66 -19.65 1.83 8.72
C LEU A 66 -20.16 3.28 8.83
N GLN A 67 -20.32 3.79 10.05
CA GLN A 67 -20.67 5.18 10.29
C GLN A 67 -19.57 6.13 9.78
N LEU A 68 -18.29 5.84 10.04
CA LEU A 68 -17.17 6.63 9.52
C LEU A 68 -17.15 6.65 7.99
N ALA A 69 -17.40 5.51 7.35
CA ALA A 69 -17.50 5.45 5.89
C ALA A 69 -18.63 6.33 5.35
N SER A 70 -19.76 6.42 6.08
CA SER A 70 -20.87 7.30 5.73
C SER A 70 -20.56 8.79 5.97
N LEU A 71 -19.85 9.11 7.06
CA LEU A 71 -19.47 10.48 7.42
C LEU A 71 -18.46 11.09 6.47
N PHE A 72 -17.51 10.29 5.97
CA PHE A 72 -16.55 10.73 4.97
C PHE A 72 -17.12 10.79 3.55
N GLU A 73 -18.39 10.40 3.36
CA GLU A 73 -19.08 10.38 2.06
C GLU A 73 -18.24 9.68 0.97
N LEU A 74 -17.59 8.57 1.34
CA LEU A 74 -16.68 7.87 0.43
C LEU A 74 -17.46 7.25 -0.74
N PRO A 75 -16.94 7.35 -1.99
CA PRO A 75 -17.52 6.64 -3.12
C PRO A 75 -17.43 5.13 -2.89
N GLU A 76 -18.39 4.36 -3.40
CA GLU A 76 -18.42 2.89 -3.26
C GLU A 76 -17.09 2.21 -3.58
N TRP A 77 -16.42 2.72 -4.62
CA TRP A 77 -15.10 2.31 -5.05
C TRP A 77 -14.14 3.49 -4.99
N VAL A 78 -13.09 3.33 -4.20
CA VAL A 78 -11.95 4.26 -4.15
C VAL A 78 -10.97 3.85 -5.24
N ILE A 79 -10.66 4.80 -6.14
CA ILE A 79 -9.76 4.58 -7.27
C ILE A 79 -8.58 5.53 -7.14
N THR A 80 -7.39 4.98 -6.92
CA THR A 80 -6.16 5.77 -6.83
C THR A 80 -5.72 6.27 -8.20
N LYS A 81 -4.79 7.24 -8.24
CA LYS A 81 -4.15 7.70 -9.49
C LYS A 81 -3.50 6.56 -10.27
N HIS A 82 -3.02 5.54 -9.56
CA HIS A 82 -2.39 4.35 -10.14
C HIS A 82 -3.40 3.25 -10.50
N ARG A 83 -4.70 3.58 -10.50
CA ARG A 83 -5.81 2.68 -10.84
C ARG A 83 -5.95 1.50 -9.89
N ASP A 84 -5.45 1.61 -8.66
CA ASP A 84 -5.77 0.64 -7.61
C ASP A 84 -7.24 0.84 -7.24
N ARG A 85 -8.07 -0.18 -7.47
CA ARG A 85 -9.51 -0.17 -7.14
C ARG A 85 -9.74 -0.92 -5.83
N VAL A 86 -10.40 -0.26 -4.90
CA VAL A 86 -10.61 -0.75 -3.53
C VAL A 86 -12.02 -0.39 -3.10
N HIS A 87 -12.70 -1.27 -2.39
CA HIS A 87 -14.01 -0.96 -1.83
C HIS A 87 -13.88 0.08 -0.72
N LYS A 88 -14.87 0.95 -0.52
CA LYS A 88 -14.80 2.03 0.48
C LYS A 88 -14.45 1.56 1.89
N THR A 89 -15.02 0.43 2.33
CA THR A 89 -14.76 -0.13 3.66
C THR A 89 -13.36 -0.71 3.77
N GLU A 90 -12.86 -1.40 2.73
CA GLU A 90 -11.49 -1.91 2.67
C GLU A 90 -10.49 -0.75 2.70
N ALA A 91 -10.73 0.32 1.93
CA ALA A 91 -9.87 1.50 1.92
C ALA A 91 -9.82 2.22 3.28
N LEU A 92 -10.99 2.36 3.94
CA LEU A 92 -11.06 2.92 5.29
C LEU A 92 -10.36 2.03 6.31
N CYS A 93 -10.54 0.72 6.24
CA CYS A 93 -9.85 -0.24 7.10
C CYS A 93 -8.34 -0.16 6.92
N ILE A 94 -7.82 -0.04 5.69
CA ILE A 94 -6.39 0.15 5.43
C ILE A 94 -5.86 1.42 6.12
N LEU A 95 -6.62 2.52 6.07
CA LEU A 95 -6.27 3.76 6.75
C LEU A 95 -6.25 3.58 8.27
N LEU A 96 -7.35 3.08 8.86
CA LEU A 96 -7.50 2.89 10.29
C LEU A 96 -6.45 1.92 10.86
N TYR A 97 -6.15 0.85 10.13
CA TYR A 97 -5.17 -0.16 10.53
C TYR A 97 -3.74 0.39 10.60
N HIS A 98 -3.41 1.38 9.78
CA HIS A 98 -2.14 2.10 9.86
C HIS A 98 -2.11 3.13 10.99
N LEU A 99 -3.25 3.74 11.30
CA LEU A 99 -3.38 4.77 12.34
C LEU A 99 -3.50 4.17 13.75
N SER A 100 -4.04 2.96 13.90
CA SER A 100 -4.20 2.28 15.18
C SER A 100 -2.86 1.96 15.85
N TYR A 101 -1.89 1.56 15.02
CA TYR A 101 -0.48 1.38 15.36
C TYR A 101 0.31 1.33 14.04
N PRO A 102 1.52 1.92 13.96
CA PRO A 102 2.34 1.85 12.75
C PRO A 102 2.78 0.40 12.45
N LYS A 103 1.97 -0.32 11.67
CA LYS A 103 2.23 -1.69 11.22
C LYS A 103 3.05 -1.71 9.92
N ARG A 104 3.82 -2.78 9.71
CA ARG A 104 4.58 -2.98 8.47
C ARG A 104 3.62 -3.32 7.32
N LEU A 105 3.91 -2.79 6.13
CA LEU A 105 3.15 -3.09 4.90
C LEU A 105 3.14 -4.60 4.59
N ALA A 106 4.21 -5.31 4.94
CA ALA A 106 4.33 -6.75 4.78
C ALA A 106 3.30 -7.54 5.60
N ASP A 107 2.93 -7.06 6.79
CA ASP A 107 1.92 -7.70 7.63
C ASP A 107 0.52 -7.41 7.07
N MET A 108 0.29 -6.16 6.66
CA MET A 108 -0.95 -5.75 6.00
C MET A 108 -1.21 -6.47 4.68
N ARG A 109 -0.16 -6.84 3.94
CA ARG A 109 -0.28 -7.66 2.72
C ARG A 109 -0.97 -8.99 3.00
N LYS A 110 -0.75 -9.60 4.17
CA LYS A 110 -1.39 -10.86 4.56
C LYS A 110 -2.87 -10.67 4.89
N THR A 111 -3.26 -9.52 5.43
CA THR A 111 -4.65 -9.22 5.78
C THR A 111 -5.47 -8.78 4.56
N PHE A 112 -4.93 -7.89 3.74
CA PHE A 112 -5.67 -7.25 2.64
C PHE A 112 -5.45 -7.90 1.27
N GLY A 113 -4.45 -8.76 1.10
CA GLY A 113 -4.16 -9.39 -0.20
C GLY A 113 -3.65 -8.44 -1.27
N ARG A 114 -3.04 -7.32 -0.87
CA ARG A 114 -2.54 -6.28 -1.79
C ARG A 114 -1.03 -6.17 -1.71
N SER A 115 -0.41 -5.73 -2.81
CA SER A 115 1.01 -5.38 -2.82
C SER A 115 1.30 -4.23 -1.86
N GLU A 116 2.50 -4.22 -1.29
CA GLU A 116 2.94 -3.19 -0.34
C GLU A 116 2.92 -1.79 -0.96
N GLY A 117 3.30 -1.69 -2.25
CA GLY A 117 3.18 -0.46 -3.00
C GLY A 117 1.74 0.01 -3.18
N ALA A 118 0.79 -0.90 -3.42
CA ALA A 118 -0.63 -0.54 -3.50
C ALA A 118 -1.16 -0.04 -2.15
N LEU A 119 -0.83 -0.74 -1.06
CA LEU A 119 -1.23 -0.34 0.30
C LEU A 119 -0.74 1.08 0.65
N SER A 120 0.52 1.40 0.36
CA SER A 120 1.08 2.74 0.57
C SER A 120 0.33 3.80 -0.24
N ARG A 121 0.03 3.54 -1.51
CA ARG A 121 -0.72 4.46 -2.38
C ARG A 121 -2.15 4.68 -1.89
N ILE A 122 -2.83 3.61 -1.45
CA ILE A 122 -4.19 3.67 -0.92
C ILE A 122 -4.20 4.49 0.37
N PHE A 123 -3.26 4.22 1.29
CA PHE A 123 -3.11 4.98 2.53
C PHE A 123 -2.94 6.48 2.27
N LEU A 124 -2.00 6.86 1.38
CA LEU A 124 -1.76 8.25 1.02
C LEU A 124 -2.98 8.90 0.36
N HIS A 125 -3.67 8.17 -0.52
CA HIS A 125 -4.88 8.65 -1.17
C HIS A 125 -6.00 8.90 -0.15
N MET A 126 -6.25 7.94 0.74
CA MET A 126 -7.26 8.04 1.79
C MET A 126 -6.95 9.17 2.77
N GLY A 127 -5.70 9.28 3.25
CA GLY A 127 -5.29 10.39 4.12
C GLY A 127 -5.51 11.76 3.47
N LYS A 128 -5.24 11.87 2.16
CA LYS A 128 -5.55 13.10 1.40
C LYS A 128 -7.05 13.39 1.35
N VAL A 129 -7.89 12.38 1.07
CA VAL A 129 -9.36 12.54 1.03
C VAL A 129 -9.88 13.00 2.39
N THR A 130 -9.45 12.36 3.48
CA THR A 130 -9.87 12.72 4.85
C THR A 130 -9.42 14.13 5.22
N LEU A 131 -8.18 14.53 4.89
CA LEU A 131 -7.70 15.89 5.14
C LEU A 131 -8.46 16.94 4.32
N LEU A 132 -8.76 16.67 3.05
CA LEU A 132 -9.55 17.58 2.22
C LEU A 132 -10.97 17.73 2.78
N TYR A 133 -11.59 16.64 3.22
CA TYR A 133 -12.90 16.68 3.87
C TYR A 133 -12.88 17.51 5.15
N ALA A 134 -11.87 17.28 6.01
CA ALA A 134 -11.68 18.07 7.22
C ALA A 134 -11.53 19.55 6.86
N LEU A 135 -10.55 19.92 6.03
CA LEU A 135 -10.27 21.31 5.65
C LEU A 135 -11.45 22.01 4.98
N GLY A 136 -12.19 21.31 4.11
CA GLY A 136 -13.41 21.84 3.49
C GLY A 136 -14.50 22.15 4.52
N ARG A 137 -14.65 21.29 5.53
CA ARG A 137 -15.57 21.51 6.65
C ARG A 137 -15.10 22.63 7.59
N TRP A 138 -13.80 22.73 7.86
CA TRP A 138 -13.23 23.83 8.64
C TRP A 138 -13.43 25.18 7.93
N HIS A 139 -13.29 25.24 6.61
CA HIS A 139 -13.56 26.46 5.86
C HIS A 139 -15.01 26.93 6.02
N ILE A 140 -15.99 26.02 5.97
CA ILE A 140 -17.42 26.33 6.17
C ILE A 140 -17.66 26.84 7.60
N ILE A 141 -17.04 26.22 8.61
CA ILE A 141 -17.17 26.65 10.01
C ILE A 141 -16.54 28.04 10.22
N LEU A 142 -15.39 28.30 9.62
CA LEU A 142 -14.69 29.58 9.70
C LEU A 142 -15.37 30.71 8.89
N THR A 143 -16.24 30.39 7.92
CA THR A 143 -17.04 31.41 7.21
C THR A 143 -18.37 31.73 7.90
N LEU A 144 -18.74 30.96 8.92
CA LEU A 144 -19.98 31.13 9.69
C LEU A 144 -19.77 31.89 11.02
N TYR A 145 -18.55 32.37 11.28
CA TYR A 145 -18.17 33.27 12.37
C TYR A 145 -17.58 34.57 11.81
#